data_AF-A0A0Q8Q0A1-F1
#
_entry.id   AF-A0A0Q8Q0A1-F1
#
_cell.length_a   1.000
_cell.length_b   1.000
_cell.length_c   1.000
_cell.angle_alpha   90.00
_cell.angle_beta   90.00
_cell.angle_gamma   90.00
#
_symmetry.space_group_name_H-M   'P 1'
#
loop_
_entity.id
_entity.type
_entity.pdbx_description
1 polymer ?
#
loop_
_entity_poly.entity_id
_entity_poly.type
_entity_poly.pdbx_seq_one_letter_code
_entity_poly.pdbx_strand_id
1 'polypeptide(L)'
;MTSSATLFRLAPAWTASLQAMRLRQILVRSQCRRCGGLMREDVDALIGLHGAGASLIDRQARCRMVGCDGAAYYLAARGHDRPWHILLHDEHLRAGLANCPPARGATGRAIVCAQG
;
A
#
# COMPACT_ATOMS: atom_id res chain seq x y z
N MET A 1 35.26 -2.94 -17.87
CA MET A 1 33.92 -2.47 -18.28
C MET A 1 32.97 -2.69 -17.12
N THR A 2 32.78 -1.66 -16.30
CA THR A 2 32.05 -1.72 -15.03
C THR A 2 30.62 -1.26 -15.27
N SER A 3 29.67 -2.19 -15.38
CA SER A 3 28.24 -1.85 -15.49
C SER A 3 27.55 -2.11 -14.14
N SER A 4 27.81 -1.23 -13.17
CA SER A 4 27.15 -1.17 -11.87
C SER A 4 25.96 -0.20 -11.92
N ALA A 5 24.90 -0.57 -12.63
CA ALA A 5 23.69 0.25 -12.66
C ALA A 5 22.40 -0.58 -12.59
N THR A 6 22.39 -1.70 -11.86
CA THR A 6 21.14 -2.25 -11.34
C THR A 6 20.87 -1.55 -10.00
N LEU A 7 20.34 -0.33 -10.08
CA LEU A 7 19.73 0.34 -8.94
C LEU A 7 18.52 -0.53 -8.53
N PHE A 8 18.76 -1.49 -7.62
CA PHE A 8 17.68 -1.98 -6.77
C PHE A 8 17.07 -0.74 -6.13
N ARG A 9 15.91 -0.29 -6.61
CA ARG A 9 14.95 0.51 -5.85
C ARG A 9 14.63 -0.32 -4.61
N LEU A 10 15.51 -0.29 -3.62
CA LEU A 10 15.42 -1.07 -2.40
C LEU A 10 14.20 -0.53 -1.67
N ALA A 11 13.05 -1.15 -1.94
CA ALA A 11 11.94 -1.12 -1.02
C ALA A 11 12.54 -1.35 0.37
N PRO A 12 12.22 -0.52 1.37
CA PRO A 12 12.77 -0.70 2.69
C PRO A 12 12.61 -2.16 3.12
N ALA A 13 13.63 -2.78 3.73
CA ALA A 13 13.58 -4.21 4.07
C ALA A 13 12.33 -4.61 4.90
N TRP A 14 11.69 -3.64 5.57
CA TRP A 14 10.45 -3.83 6.32
C TRP A 14 9.19 -4.02 5.44
N THR A 15 9.21 -3.70 4.14
CA THR A 15 8.13 -3.98 3.17
C THR A 15 8.38 -5.24 2.34
N ALA A 16 9.49 -5.96 2.58
CA ALA A 16 9.90 -7.09 1.76
C ALA A 16 8.88 -8.24 1.82
N SER A 17 8.31 -8.52 3.00
CA SER A 17 7.31 -9.57 3.20
C SER A 17 6.32 -9.23 4.30
N LEU A 18 5.13 -9.84 4.25
CA LEU A 18 4.13 -9.73 5.31
C LEU A 18 4.66 -10.19 6.67
N GLN A 19 5.49 -11.23 6.73
CA GLN A 19 6.15 -11.65 7.97
C GLN A 19 7.09 -10.57 8.52
N ALA A 20 7.86 -9.91 7.66
CA ALA A 20 8.74 -8.81 8.07
C ALA A 20 7.94 -7.62 8.61
N MET A 21 6.79 -7.33 8.00
CA MET A 21 5.83 -6.31 8.44
C MET A 21 5.21 -6.67 9.80
N ARG A 22 4.77 -7.92 9.98
CA ARG A 22 4.21 -8.42 11.25
C ARG A 22 5.19 -8.29 12.39
N LEU A 23 6.42 -8.80 12.22
CA LEU A 23 7.48 -8.76 13.23
C LEU A 23 7.86 -7.34 13.66
N ARG A 24 7.65 -6.35 12.79
CA ARG A 24 7.96 -4.93 13.04
C ARG A 24 6.73 -4.09 13.36
N GLN A 25 5.57 -4.73 13.55
CA GLN A 25 4.28 -4.09 13.85
C GLN A 25 3.95 -2.95 12.87
N ILE A 26 4.23 -3.17 11.58
CA ILE A 26 3.95 -2.20 10.53
C ILE A 26 2.44 -2.06 10.37
N LEU A 27 1.96 -0.82 10.35
CA LEU A 27 0.56 -0.51 10.07
C LEU A 27 0.32 -0.62 8.57
N VAL A 28 -0.74 -1.32 8.17
CA VAL A 28 -1.13 -1.49 6.77
C VAL A 28 -2.52 -0.93 6.53
N ARG A 29 -2.69 -0.24 5.41
CA ARG A 29 -3.96 0.23 4.89
C ARG A 29 -4.08 -0.10 3.42
N SER A 30 -5.29 -0.12 2.89
CA SER A 30 -5.54 -0.10 1.46
C SER A 30 -6.35 1.12 1.09
N GLN A 31 -6.07 1.74 -0.06
CA GLN A 31 -6.83 2.85 -0.60
C GLN A 31 -7.34 2.52 -1.99
N CYS A 32 -8.65 2.68 -2.21
CA CYS A 32 -9.25 2.46 -3.53
C CYS A 32 -8.91 3.59 -4.50
N ARG A 33 -8.42 3.23 -5.69
CA ARG A 33 -8.14 4.18 -6.77
C ARG A 33 -9.39 4.82 -7.39
N ARG A 34 -10.56 4.20 -7.23
CA ARG A 34 -11.82 4.61 -7.86
C ARG A 34 -12.67 5.50 -6.97
N CYS A 35 -12.86 5.11 -5.71
CA CYS A 35 -13.72 5.85 -4.77
C CYS A 35 -12.94 6.55 -3.65
N GLY A 36 -11.62 6.33 -3.55
CA GLY A 36 -10.78 6.88 -2.48
C GLY A 36 -10.96 6.18 -1.14
N GLY A 37 -11.80 5.14 -1.05
CA GLY A 37 -12.07 4.42 0.20
C GLY A 37 -10.79 3.95 0.87
N LEU A 38 -10.56 4.38 2.12
CA LEU A 38 -9.38 4.03 2.90
C LEU A 38 -9.76 3.00 3.98
N MET A 39 -9.16 1.82 3.91
CA MET A 39 -9.48 0.69 4.77
C MET A 39 -8.25 0.30 5.60
N ARG A 40 -8.47 -0.08 6.86
CA ARG A 40 -7.44 -0.73 7.68
C ARG A 40 -7.31 -2.18 7.26
N GLU A 41 -6.07 -2.63 7.16
CA GLU A 41 -5.75 -4.02 6.87
C GLU A 41 -5.09 -4.64 8.10
N ASP A 42 -5.52 -5.85 8.43
CA ASP A 42 -4.89 -6.66 9.46
C ASP A 42 -3.79 -7.50 8.81
N VAL A 43 -2.56 -7.42 9.33
CA VAL A 43 -1.40 -8.09 8.72
C VAL A 43 -1.53 -9.61 8.84
N ASP A 44 -2.07 -10.12 9.93
CA ASP A 44 -2.29 -11.56 10.13
C ASP A 44 -3.34 -12.11 9.15
N ALA A 45 -4.42 -11.36 8.90
CA ALA A 45 -5.40 -11.70 7.86
C ALA A 45 -4.76 -11.71 6.46
N LEU A 46 -3.91 -10.73 6.14
CA LEU A 46 -3.18 -10.71 4.87
C LEU A 46 -2.21 -11.90 4.73
N ILE A 47 -1.57 -12.33 5.82
CA ILE A 47 -0.74 -13.54 5.85
C ILE A 47 -1.60 -14.77 5.57
N GLY A 48 -2.79 -14.86 6.15
CA GLY A 48 -3.73 -15.94 5.87
C GLY A 48 -4.17 -15.98 4.39
N LEU A 49 -4.33 -14.82 3.76
CA LEU A 49 -4.77 -14.70 2.36
C LEU A 49 -3.66 -14.91 1.33
N HIS A 50 -2.43 -14.45 1.62
CA HIS A 50 -1.35 -14.38 0.64
C HIS A 50 -0.11 -15.19 1.00
N GLY A 51 0.00 -15.65 2.25
CA GLY A 51 1.18 -16.31 2.79
C GLY A 51 2.19 -15.34 3.41
N ALA A 52 2.94 -15.81 4.41
CA ALA A 52 3.85 -15.00 5.22
C ALA A 52 5.03 -14.40 4.43
N GLY A 53 5.50 -15.11 3.40
CA GLY A 53 6.60 -14.66 2.52
C GLY A 53 6.17 -13.67 1.44
N ALA A 54 4.87 -13.39 1.30
CA ALA A 54 4.38 -12.57 0.20
C ALA A 54 4.65 -11.08 0.41
N SER A 55 4.94 -10.36 -0.68
CA SER A 55 5.05 -8.90 -0.69
C SER A 55 3.73 -8.23 -1.05
N LEU A 56 3.46 -7.05 -0.48
CA LEU A 56 2.33 -6.20 -0.84
C LEU A 56 2.67 -5.15 -1.90
N ILE A 57 3.95 -5.03 -2.26
CA ILE A 57 4.41 -4.10 -3.29
C ILE A 57 3.77 -4.48 -4.62
N ASP A 58 3.17 -3.50 -5.31
CA ASP A 58 2.46 -3.65 -6.58
C ASP A 58 1.22 -4.56 -6.54
N ARG A 59 0.92 -5.15 -5.36
CA ARG A 59 -0.28 -5.94 -5.18
C ARG A 59 -1.48 -5.02 -4.99
N GLN A 60 -2.61 -5.45 -5.55
CA GLN A 60 -3.89 -4.76 -5.44
C GLN A 60 -4.88 -5.64 -4.69
N ALA A 61 -5.65 -5.01 -3.81
CA ALA A 61 -6.84 -5.57 -3.19
C ALA A 61 -8.09 -5.16 -3.97
N ARG A 62 -9.21 -5.84 -3.73
CA ARG A 62 -10.52 -5.36 -4.16
C ARG A 62 -11.05 -4.34 -3.15
N CYS A 63 -11.64 -3.25 -3.63
CA CYS A 63 -12.31 -2.30 -2.76
C CYS A 63 -13.48 -2.97 -2.02
N ARG A 64 -13.58 -2.71 -0.71
CA ARG A 64 -14.67 -3.23 0.13
C ARG A 64 -15.80 -2.22 0.37
N MET A 65 -15.73 -1.05 -0.25
CA MET A 65 -16.82 -0.06 -0.19
C MET A 65 -18.02 -0.57 -0.96
N VAL A 66 -19.21 -0.45 -0.36
CA VAL A 66 -20.47 -0.82 -1.01
C VAL A 66 -20.65 0.01 -2.29
N GLY A 67 -20.99 -0.68 -3.38
CA GLY A 67 -21.16 -0.05 -4.70
C GLY A 67 -19.84 0.29 -5.42
N CYS A 68 -18.68 -0.11 -4.89
CA CYS A 68 -17.40 0.01 -5.56
C CYS A 68 -16.79 -1.36 -5.86
N ASP A 69 -16.37 -1.54 -7.10
CA ASP A 69 -15.65 -2.71 -7.63
C ASP A 69 -14.18 -2.40 -7.94
N GLY A 70 -13.73 -1.18 -7.62
CA GLY A 70 -12.39 -0.71 -7.98
C GLY A 70 -11.28 -1.47 -7.28
N ALA A 71 -10.08 -1.39 -7.85
CA ALA A 71 -8.87 -1.89 -7.20
C ALA A 71 -8.41 -0.93 -6.08
N ALA A 72 -7.77 -1.48 -5.05
CA ALA A 72 -7.15 -0.73 -3.98
C ALA A 72 -5.68 -1.10 -3.86
N TYR A 73 -4.83 -0.11 -3.64
CA TYR A 73 -3.40 -0.30 -3.46
C TYR A 73 -3.05 -0.24 -1.97
N TYR A 74 -1.97 -0.88 -1.57
CA TYR A 74 -1.55 -0.90 -0.17
C TYR A 74 -0.69 0.30 0.19
N LEU A 75 -0.85 0.75 1.43
CA LEU A 75 0.00 1.74 2.08
C LEU A 75 0.51 1.15 3.39
N ALA A 76 1.72 1.53 3.78
CA ALA A 76 2.28 1.08 5.04
C ALA A 76 3.04 2.18 5.80
N ALA A 77 2.98 2.13 7.13
CA ALA A 77 3.67 3.07 8.01
C ALA A 77 4.30 2.32 9.20
N ARG A 78 5.45 2.79 9.66
CA ARG A 78 6.17 2.22 10.83
C ARG A 78 5.55 2.60 12.18
N GLY A 79 4.37 3.21 12.18
CA GLY A 79 3.69 3.71 13.37
C GLY A 79 2.70 4.82 13.01
N HIS A 80 1.84 5.19 13.97
CA HIS A 80 0.74 6.14 13.73
C HIS A 80 1.20 7.56 13.36
N ASP A 81 2.39 7.95 13.83
CA ASP A 81 2.96 9.29 13.63
C ASP A 81 4.01 9.34 12.49
N ARG A 82 4.20 8.22 11.79
CA ARG A 82 5.17 8.13 10.69
C ARG A 82 4.48 8.35 9.33
N PRO A 83 5.20 8.86 8.33
CA PRO A 83 4.64 9.00 6.99
C PRO A 83 4.20 7.65 6.43
N TRP A 84 3.11 7.67 5.68
CA TRP A 84 2.61 6.51 4.97
C TRP A 84 3.33 6.38 3.63
N HIS A 85 3.85 5.18 3.37
CA HIS A 85 4.49 4.83 2.12
C HIS A 85 3.50 4.07 1.24
N ILE A 86 3.33 4.52 0.00
CA ILE A 86 2.54 3.83 -1.01
C ILE A 86 3.37 2.64 -1.51
N LEU A 87 2.82 1.43 -1.42
CA LEU A 87 3.49 0.19 -1.84
C LEU A 87 3.27 -0.07 -3.33
N LEU A 88 3.65 0.88 -4.17
CA LEU A 88 3.59 0.80 -5.63
C LEU A 88 4.93 1.27 -6.22
N HIS A 89 5.62 0.37 -6.92
CA HIS A 89 6.77 0.66 -7.77
C HIS A 89 6.41 0.72 -9.24
N ASP A 90 5.43 -0.07 -9.69
CA ASP A 90 5.00 -0.12 -11.07
C ASP A 90 4.49 1.27 -11.51
N GLU A 91 5.13 1.82 -12.54
CA GLU A 91 4.87 3.20 -12.96
C GLU A 91 3.50 3.35 -13.63
N HIS A 92 2.97 2.29 -14.24
CA HIS A 92 1.64 2.31 -14.83
C HIS A 92 0.55 2.34 -13.75
N LEU A 93 0.72 1.56 -12.66
CA LEU A 93 -0.15 1.63 -11.49
C LEU A 93 -0.05 2.99 -10.79
N ARG A 94 1.16 3.55 -10.69
CA ARG A 94 1.39 4.88 -10.10
C ARG A 94 0.74 6.00 -10.92
N ALA A 95 0.80 5.95 -12.25
CA ALA A 95 0.13 6.92 -13.12
C ALA A 95 -1.39 6.96 -12.86
N GLY A 96 -1.98 5.80 -12.53
CA GLY A 96 -3.39 5.69 -12.14
C GLY A 96 -3.76 6.41 -10.83
N LEU A 97 -2.79 6.82 -10.01
CA LEU A 97 -3.02 7.58 -8.77
C LEU A 97 -3.27 9.06 -9.01
N ALA A 98 -2.77 9.62 -10.12
CA ALA A 98 -2.92 11.05 -10.41
C ALA A 98 -4.39 11.49 -10.49
N ASN A 99 -5.26 10.57 -10.88
CA ASN A 99 -6.71 10.77 -11.00
C ASN A 99 -7.49 10.18 -9.81
N CYS A 100 -6.81 9.73 -8.76
CA CYS A 100 -7.46 9.11 -7.61
C CYS A 100 -8.20 10.17 -6.78
N PRO A 101 -9.51 9.99 -6.49
CA PRO A 101 -10.23 10.90 -5.61
C PRO A 101 -9.64 10.85 -4.19
N PRO A 102 -9.70 11.96 -3.43
CA PRO A 102 -9.10 12.06 -2.10
C PRO A 102 -9.59 10.95 -1.17
N ALA A 103 -8.71 10.53 -0.26
CA ALA A 103 -8.99 9.46 0.70
C ALA A 103 -10.31 9.69 1.45
N ARG A 104 -11.28 8.80 1.25
CA ARG A 104 -12.57 8.79 1.96
C ARG A 104 -12.50 7.73 3.06
N GLY A 105 -12.42 8.17 4.31
CA GLY A 105 -12.48 7.31 5.49
C GLY A 105 -13.70 7.63 6.34
N ALA A 106 -14.26 6.63 7.03
CA ALA A 106 -15.33 6.80 8.02
C ALA A 106 -14.87 7.52 9.32
N THR A 107 -13.57 7.82 9.44
CA THR A 107 -12.99 8.56 10.57
C THR A 107 -11.94 9.52 10.01
N GLY A 108 -12.23 10.82 10.13
CA GLY A 108 -11.47 11.90 9.52
C GLY A 108 -9.99 11.89 9.89
N ARG A 109 -9.15 11.47 8.94
CA ARG A 109 -7.89 12.13 8.58
C ARG A 109 -7.51 11.61 7.20
N ALA A 110 -7.60 12.46 6.18
CA ALA A 110 -7.24 12.12 4.81
C ALA A 110 -5.74 11.84 4.77
N ILE A 111 -5.37 10.57 4.68
CA ILE A 111 -3.98 10.17 4.45
C ILE A 111 -3.88 9.80 2.98
N VAL A 112 -3.48 10.84 2.24
CA VAL A 112 -2.79 10.86 0.97
C VAL A 112 -3.54 10.21 -0.20
N CYS A 113 -4.23 11.04 -0.97
CA CYS A 113 -3.97 11.06 -2.41
C CYS A 113 -2.88 12.12 -2.62
N ALA A 114 -1.93 11.81 -3.49
CA ALA A 114 -0.70 12.57 -3.72
C ALA A 114 -0.92 14.09 -3.60
N GLN A 115 -0.37 14.69 -2.53
CA GLN A 115 0.08 16.07 -2.66
C GLN A 115 1.35 15.94 -3.50
N GLY A 116 1.31 16.57 -4.68
CA GLY A 116 2.32 16.46 -5.74
C GLY A 116 3.75 16.73 -5.27
#